data_AF-A0A8J3P9C8-F1
#
_entry.id   AF-A0A8J3P9C8-F1
#
_cell.length_a   1.000
_cell.length_b   1.000
_cell.length_c   1.000
_cell.angle_alpha   90.00
_cell.angle_beta   90.00
_cell.angle_gamma   90.00
#
_symmetry.space_group_name_H-M   'P 1'
#
loop_
_entity.id
_entity.type
_entity.pdbx_description
1 polymer ?
#
loop_
_entity_poly.entity_id
_entity_poly.type
_entity_poly.pdbx_seq_one_letter_code
_entity_poly.pdbx_strand_id
1 'polypeptide(L)'
;MGQFAKRDGAFAMQTTPIDVIDYDANGYDYREYWSGRDYELWAEQRVLRRLVPKLGRPAWFADFGGAFGRNAGHYLPRAAHAVIMDYSATNLRNAGERHAAEVATGRLHLVRADLYRIPFRDFAFDAGMVVRVLHHLSDVNRGLTEMSRTVGSRWLLDVPIKHHVLGLARGLRSGQLREVRSPDPVAMGVEEQFWNFRLGAVRERLGDLGWRTSLGASVNNFRQWEKVAPRANRLARPFVHGMEVVAQTWGKGWWGPSQFVVARRHDPAQPAYDRPGGHTADLPPELAGLARRVVCPVCMTRLNWTLDTATCIRCDHTYHRHGAFWDFVPPL
;
A
#
# COMPACT_ATOMS: atom_id res chain seq x y z
N MET A 1 38.85 25.66 35.80
CA MET A 1 37.97 26.85 35.85
C MET A 1 37.71 27.25 34.41
N GLY A 2 36.64 26.77 33.79
CA GLY A 2 35.36 27.51 33.62
C GLY A 2 35.42 28.23 32.26
N GLN A 3 34.59 27.95 31.25
CA GLN A 3 33.14 28.00 31.27
C GLN A 3 32.58 27.24 30.06
N PHE A 4 31.55 26.43 30.30
CA PHE A 4 30.69 25.85 29.27
C PHE A 4 29.80 26.95 28.68
N ALA A 5 29.86 27.16 27.37
CA ALA A 5 28.81 27.86 26.64
C ALA A 5 28.04 26.83 25.79
N LYS A 6 26.88 26.41 26.31
CA LYS A 6 25.87 25.71 25.53
C LYS A 6 25.38 26.67 24.43
N ARG A 7 25.51 26.26 23.17
CA ARG A 7 24.75 26.85 22.07
C ARG A 7 23.66 25.86 21.68
N ASP A 8 22.47 26.13 22.19
CA ASP A 8 21.22 25.56 21.72
C ASP A 8 21.01 26.04 20.27
N GLY A 9 21.25 25.15 19.32
CA GLY A 9 20.94 25.35 17.91
C GLY A 9 19.92 24.31 17.51
N ALA A 10 18.64 24.69 17.60
CA ALA A 10 17.52 23.91 17.06
C ALA A 10 17.82 23.57 15.59
N PHE A 11 17.93 22.28 15.28
CA PHE A 11 17.89 21.79 13.91
C PHE A 11 16.50 22.12 13.36
N ALA A 12 16.41 23.23 12.63
CA ALA A 12 15.26 23.51 11.79
C ALA A 12 15.16 22.37 10.77
N MET A 13 14.17 21.49 10.98
CA MET A 13 13.82 20.44 10.04
C MET A 13 13.30 21.14 8.78
N GLN A 14 14.17 21.34 7.80
CA GLN A 14 13.76 21.77 6.47
C GLN A 14 12.87 20.67 5.90
N THR A 15 11.56 20.89 5.94
CA THR A 15 10.57 20.02 5.31
C THR A 15 10.63 20.26 3.81
N THR A 16 11.52 19.56 3.10
CA THR A 16 11.36 19.38 1.67
C THR A 16 9.97 18.78 1.43
N PRO A 17 9.16 19.30 0.49
CA PRO A 17 7.89 18.68 0.14
C PRO A 17 8.14 17.20 -0.20
N ILE A 18 7.38 16.31 0.42
CA ILE A 18 7.47 14.90 0.08
C ILE A 18 6.68 14.70 -1.20
N ASP A 19 7.38 14.34 -2.28
CA ASP A 19 6.73 14.08 -3.56
C ASP A 19 5.86 12.83 -3.48
N VAL A 20 4.59 13.02 -3.82
CA VAL A 20 3.59 11.96 -3.99
C VAL A 20 3.37 11.79 -5.49
N ILE A 21 3.48 10.55 -6.00
CA ILE A 21 3.23 10.27 -7.41
C ILE A 21 1.73 10.45 -7.69
N ASP A 22 1.42 11.43 -8.53
CA ASP A 22 0.07 11.74 -8.97
C ASP A 22 -0.17 11.21 -10.39
N TYR A 23 -0.83 10.06 -10.49
CA TYR A 23 -1.21 9.47 -11.78
C TYR A 23 -2.21 10.32 -12.57
N ASP A 24 -2.93 11.25 -11.92
CA ASP A 24 -3.89 12.12 -12.59
C ASP A 24 -3.19 13.29 -13.31
N ALA A 25 -1.95 13.63 -12.93
CA ALA A 25 -1.22 14.80 -13.45
C ALA A 25 -0.97 14.74 -14.96
N ASN A 26 -0.84 13.54 -15.53
CA ASN A 26 -0.51 13.33 -16.95
C ASN A 26 -1.66 12.75 -17.77
N GLY A 27 -2.87 12.61 -17.20
CA GLY A 27 -4.02 12.00 -17.90
C GLY A 27 -3.81 10.53 -18.29
N TYR A 28 -2.84 9.85 -17.67
CA TYR A 28 -2.48 8.47 -17.97
C TYR A 28 -3.49 7.49 -17.40
N ASP A 29 -4.06 6.63 -18.25
CA ASP A 29 -4.92 5.55 -17.78
C ASP A 29 -4.07 4.38 -17.24
N TYR A 30 -3.97 4.29 -15.91
CA TYR A 30 -3.24 3.22 -15.23
C TYR A 30 -3.71 1.79 -15.59
N ARG A 31 -4.91 1.62 -16.19
CA ARG A 31 -5.36 0.32 -16.71
C ARG A 31 -4.50 -0.14 -17.89
N GLU A 32 -4.01 0.77 -18.70
CA GLU A 32 -3.17 0.48 -19.88
C GLU A 32 -1.82 -0.14 -19.48
N TYR A 33 -1.30 0.19 -18.29
CA TYR A 33 -0.09 -0.40 -17.72
C TYR A 33 -0.12 -1.93 -17.68
N TRP A 34 -1.31 -2.53 -17.64
CA TRP A 34 -1.51 -3.98 -17.56
C TRP A 34 -1.65 -4.67 -18.92
N SER A 35 -1.71 -3.92 -20.02
CA SER A 35 -1.73 -4.50 -21.37
C SER A 35 -0.43 -5.25 -21.65
N GLY A 36 -0.54 -6.51 -22.11
CA GLY A 36 0.63 -7.36 -22.41
C GLY A 36 1.41 -7.84 -21.18
N ARG A 37 0.79 -7.86 -19.99
CA ARG A 37 1.41 -8.30 -18.72
C ARG A 37 0.72 -9.53 -18.12
N ASP A 38 0.21 -10.41 -18.97
CA ASP A 38 -0.56 -11.60 -18.59
C ASP A 38 0.20 -12.49 -17.59
N TYR A 39 1.51 -12.68 -17.82
CA TYR A 39 2.36 -13.46 -16.93
C TYR A 39 2.47 -12.81 -15.53
N GLU A 40 2.80 -11.52 -15.45
CA GLU A 40 2.91 -10.82 -14.16
C GLU A 40 1.58 -10.76 -13.42
N LEU A 41 0.47 -10.59 -14.16
CA LEU A 41 -0.87 -10.62 -13.61
C LEU A 41 -1.19 -12.01 -13.03
N TRP A 42 -0.94 -13.07 -13.80
CA TRP A 42 -1.17 -14.45 -13.36
C TRP A 42 -0.33 -14.81 -12.13
N ALA A 43 0.96 -14.46 -12.15
CA ALA A 43 1.90 -14.76 -11.08
C ALA A 43 1.48 -14.11 -9.76
N GLU A 44 1.08 -12.84 -9.81
CA GLU A 44 0.58 -12.09 -8.66
C GLU A 44 -0.75 -12.65 -8.15
N GLN A 45 -1.75 -12.83 -9.01
CA GLN A 45 -3.05 -13.36 -8.60
C GLN A 45 -2.93 -14.75 -7.97
N ARG A 46 -2.02 -15.59 -8.47
CA ARG A 46 -1.72 -16.91 -7.87
C ARG A 46 -1.25 -16.76 -6.43
N VAL A 47 -0.38 -15.82 -6.16
CA VAL A 47 0.14 -15.57 -4.81
C VAL A 47 -0.91 -14.96 -3.91
N LEU A 48 -1.68 -13.98 -4.39
CA LEU A 48 -2.77 -13.37 -3.63
C LEU A 48 -3.84 -14.39 -3.23
N ARG A 49 -4.24 -15.29 -4.13
CA ARG A 49 -5.15 -16.41 -3.81
C ARG A 49 -4.66 -17.29 -2.65
N ARG A 50 -3.34 -17.41 -2.47
CA ARG A 50 -2.71 -18.23 -1.42
C ARG A 50 -2.41 -17.45 -0.14
N LEU A 51 -2.05 -16.18 -0.24
CA LEU A 51 -1.59 -15.38 0.90
C LEU A 51 -2.69 -14.56 1.55
N VAL A 52 -3.65 -14.01 0.79
CA VAL A 52 -4.79 -13.26 1.37
C VAL A 52 -5.60 -14.10 2.38
N PRO A 53 -5.87 -15.40 2.17
CA PRO A 53 -6.51 -16.23 3.20
C PRO A 53 -5.77 -16.27 4.55
N LYS A 54 -4.45 -16.04 4.58
CA LYS A 54 -3.66 -16.01 5.82
C LYS A 54 -3.95 -14.75 6.66
N LEU A 55 -4.60 -13.75 6.08
CA LEU A 55 -5.06 -12.55 6.76
C LEU A 55 -6.36 -12.79 7.55
N GLY A 56 -7.00 -13.96 7.39
CA GLY A 56 -8.20 -14.34 8.14
C GLY A 56 -9.50 -13.85 7.48
N ARG A 57 -10.51 -13.58 8.31
CA ARG A 57 -11.82 -13.04 7.92
C ARG A 57 -12.04 -11.70 8.64
N PRO A 58 -11.37 -10.63 8.20
CA PRO A 58 -11.43 -9.34 8.88
C PRO A 58 -12.85 -8.76 8.82
N ALA A 59 -13.28 -8.06 9.86
CA ALA A 59 -14.48 -7.24 9.73
C ALA A 59 -14.18 -6.07 8.79
N TRP A 60 -12.98 -5.47 8.91
CA TRP A 60 -12.54 -4.35 8.09
C TRP A 60 -11.16 -4.59 7.47
N PHE A 61 -11.09 -4.44 6.15
CA PHE A 61 -9.88 -4.61 5.36
C PHE A 61 -9.43 -3.31 4.69
N ALA A 62 -8.14 -3.00 4.70
CA ALA A 62 -7.57 -1.88 3.95
C ALA A 62 -6.74 -2.34 2.74
N ASP A 63 -6.98 -1.76 1.58
CA ASP A 63 -6.16 -1.91 0.37
C ASP A 63 -5.45 -0.56 0.10
N PHE A 64 -4.22 -0.45 0.59
CA PHE A 64 -3.41 0.77 0.46
C PHE A 64 -2.79 0.84 -0.93
N GLY A 65 -3.11 1.89 -1.68
CA GLY A 65 -2.79 2.03 -3.11
C GLY A 65 -3.51 0.98 -3.97
N GLY A 66 -4.79 0.73 -3.66
CA GLY A 66 -5.60 -0.27 -4.35
C GLY A 66 -6.01 0.11 -5.77
N ALA A 67 -5.74 1.35 -6.21
CA ALA A 67 -6.08 1.90 -7.52
C ALA A 67 -7.55 1.64 -7.90
N PHE A 68 -7.81 1.18 -9.12
CA PHE A 68 -9.14 0.79 -9.60
C PHE A 68 -9.68 -0.53 -9.00
N GLY A 69 -9.06 -1.05 -7.93
CA GLY A 69 -9.52 -2.24 -7.21
C GLY A 69 -9.29 -3.56 -7.95
N ARG A 70 -8.21 -3.69 -8.73
CA ARG A 70 -7.86 -4.91 -9.48
C ARG A 70 -7.82 -6.16 -8.60
N ASN A 71 -7.35 -6.00 -7.35
CA ASN A 71 -7.14 -7.10 -6.41
C ASN A 71 -8.32 -7.32 -5.45
N ALA A 72 -9.42 -6.56 -5.59
CA ALA A 72 -10.56 -6.59 -4.68
C ALA A 72 -11.22 -7.97 -4.53
N GLY A 73 -11.28 -8.72 -5.63
CA GLY A 73 -11.82 -10.09 -5.63
C GLY A 73 -11.08 -11.09 -4.73
N HIS A 74 -9.86 -10.76 -4.26
CA HIS A 74 -9.14 -11.62 -3.33
C HIS A 74 -9.58 -11.46 -1.87
N TYR A 75 -9.94 -10.24 -1.46
CA TYR A 75 -10.26 -9.90 -0.07
C TYR A 75 -11.75 -9.66 0.19
N LEU A 76 -12.52 -9.12 -0.77
CA LEU A 76 -13.95 -8.85 -0.58
C LEU A 76 -14.74 -10.09 -0.12
N PRO A 77 -14.52 -11.32 -0.66
CA PRO A 77 -15.22 -12.51 -0.18
C PRO A 77 -14.92 -12.92 1.27
N ARG A 78 -13.89 -12.33 1.88
CA ARG A 78 -13.40 -12.66 3.23
C ARG A 78 -13.62 -11.55 4.25
N ALA A 79 -13.80 -10.32 3.78
CA ALA A 79 -14.03 -9.15 4.61
C ALA A 79 -15.51 -8.81 4.69
N ALA A 80 -15.97 -8.34 5.87
CA ALA A 80 -17.31 -7.78 5.99
C ALA A 80 -17.40 -6.41 5.29
N HIS A 81 -16.37 -5.58 5.47
CA HIS A 81 -16.20 -4.30 4.79
C HIS A 81 -14.74 -4.14 4.34
N ALA A 82 -14.53 -3.36 3.29
CA ALA A 82 -13.21 -2.99 2.82
C ALA A 82 -13.12 -1.51 2.45
N VAL A 83 -11.91 -0.97 2.51
CA VAL A 83 -11.56 0.36 2.00
C VAL A 83 -10.46 0.20 0.95
N ILE A 84 -10.71 0.68 -0.27
CA ILE A 84 -9.63 0.98 -1.21
C ILE A 84 -9.22 2.42 -0.98
N MET A 85 -7.93 2.61 -0.67
CA MET A 85 -7.32 3.91 -0.53
C MET A 85 -6.34 4.13 -1.68
N ASP A 86 -6.41 5.28 -2.35
CA ASP A 86 -5.48 5.65 -3.42
C ASP A 86 -5.33 7.18 -3.48
N TYR A 87 -4.26 7.69 -4.09
CA TYR A 87 -4.11 9.14 -4.29
C TYR A 87 -4.85 9.63 -5.54
N SER A 88 -4.98 8.77 -6.57
CA SER A 88 -5.60 9.13 -7.86
C SER A 88 -7.12 9.10 -7.77
N ALA A 89 -7.75 10.25 -8.01
CA ALA A 89 -9.19 10.36 -8.15
C ALA A 89 -9.69 9.57 -9.35
N THR A 90 -8.93 9.52 -10.45
CA THR A 90 -9.30 8.74 -11.65
C THR A 90 -9.38 7.24 -11.34
N ASN A 91 -8.39 6.70 -10.63
CA ASN A 91 -8.41 5.30 -10.19
C ASN A 91 -9.62 5.01 -9.30
N LEU A 92 -9.96 5.92 -8.38
CA LEU A 92 -11.11 5.73 -7.50
C LEU A 92 -12.45 5.85 -8.23
N ARG A 93 -12.57 6.71 -9.25
CA ARG A 93 -13.75 6.71 -10.15
C ARG A 93 -13.90 5.37 -10.86
N ASN A 94 -12.81 4.87 -11.45
CA ASN A 94 -12.78 3.56 -12.10
C ASN A 94 -13.11 2.41 -11.12
N ALA A 95 -12.65 2.49 -9.86
CA ALA A 95 -13.00 1.53 -8.82
C ALA A 95 -14.51 1.56 -8.51
N GLY A 96 -15.10 2.76 -8.44
CA GLY A 96 -16.53 2.96 -8.20
C GLY A 96 -17.40 2.35 -9.28
N GLU A 97 -17.01 2.50 -10.55
CA GLU A 97 -17.69 1.86 -11.68
C GLU A 97 -17.53 0.34 -11.64
N ARG A 98 -16.31 -0.15 -11.41
CA ARG A 98 -15.97 -1.58 -11.44
C ARG A 98 -16.64 -2.39 -10.33
N HIS A 99 -16.79 -1.79 -9.15
CA HIS A 99 -17.30 -2.44 -7.93
C HIS A 99 -18.59 -1.76 -7.44
N ALA A 100 -19.43 -1.30 -8.38
CA ALA A 100 -20.61 -0.50 -8.09
C ALA A 100 -21.58 -1.17 -7.10
N ALA A 101 -21.73 -2.50 -7.17
CA ALA A 101 -22.59 -3.25 -6.26
C ALA A 101 -22.07 -3.22 -4.81
N GLU A 102 -20.77 -3.44 -4.62
CA GLU A 102 -20.14 -3.41 -3.30
C GLU A 102 -20.09 -1.99 -2.72
N VAL A 103 -19.92 -0.97 -3.57
CA VAL A 103 -20.01 0.44 -3.15
C VAL A 103 -21.43 0.81 -2.75
N ALA A 104 -22.43 0.43 -3.54
CA ALA A 104 -23.84 0.73 -3.25
C ALA A 104 -24.35 0.10 -1.94
N THR A 105 -23.82 -1.08 -1.58
CA THR A 105 -24.17 -1.81 -0.36
C THR A 105 -23.34 -1.41 0.87
N GLY A 106 -22.46 -0.41 0.76
CA GLY A 106 -21.58 -0.02 1.87
C GLY A 106 -20.55 -1.11 2.26
N ARG A 107 -20.35 -2.11 1.41
CA ARG A 107 -19.35 -3.17 1.62
C ARG A 107 -17.96 -2.72 1.22
N LEU A 108 -17.85 -1.88 0.20
CA LEU A 108 -16.61 -1.29 -0.27
C LEU A 108 -16.70 0.23 -0.19
N HIS A 109 -15.72 0.85 0.46
CA HIS A 109 -15.54 2.29 0.48
C HIS A 109 -14.30 2.69 -0.30
N LEU A 110 -14.37 3.84 -0.96
CA LEU A 110 -13.29 4.39 -1.75
C LEU A 110 -12.84 5.70 -1.10
N VAL A 111 -11.55 5.82 -0.81
CA VAL A 111 -10.98 6.94 -0.07
C VAL A 111 -9.76 7.48 -0.80
N ARG A 112 -9.82 8.76 -1.19
CA ARG A 112 -8.66 9.48 -1.72
C ARG A 112 -7.84 10.03 -0.57
N ALA A 113 -6.57 9.66 -0.49
CA ALA A 113 -5.68 10.11 0.57
C ALA A 113 -4.20 9.96 0.21
N ASP A 114 -3.37 10.75 0.90
CA ASP A 114 -1.92 10.61 0.90
C ASP A 114 -1.46 9.54 1.91
N LEU A 115 -0.61 8.61 1.47
CA LEU A 115 -0.02 7.56 2.32
C LEU A 115 0.88 8.11 3.43
N TYR A 116 1.29 9.38 3.36
CA TYR A 116 2.04 10.09 4.40
C TYR A 116 1.15 10.84 5.42
N ARG A 117 -0.17 10.86 5.19
CA ARG A 117 -1.20 11.53 6.02
C ARG A 117 -2.51 10.74 5.95
N ILE A 118 -2.51 9.51 6.48
CA ILE A 118 -3.65 8.60 6.31
C ILE A 118 -4.81 9.04 7.22
N PRO A 119 -6.03 9.25 6.67
CA PRO A 119 -7.16 9.80 7.42
C PRO A 119 -7.89 8.73 8.24
N PHE A 120 -7.20 7.71 8.75
CA PHE A 120 -7.81 6.68 9.60
C PHE A 120 -7.19 6.67 10.98
N ARG A 121 -7.99 6.38 12.01
CA ARG A 121 -7.52 6.21 13.39
C ARG A 121 -6.58 5.01 13.55
N ASP A 122 -5.90 4.93 14.69
CA ASP A 122 -5.14 3.73 15.05
C ASP A 122 -6.07 2.51 15.03
N PHE A 123 -5.54 1.42 14.49
CA PHE A 123 -6.21 0.12 14.45
C PHE A 123 -7.60 0.16 13.78
N ALA A 124 -7.81 1.07 12.83
CA ALA A 124 -9.05 1.19 12.08
C ALA A 124 -9.44 -0.09 11.31
N PHE A 125 -8.46 -0.94 10.96
CA PHE A 125 -8.65 -2.16 10.18
C PHE A 125 -8.09 -3.39 10.88
N ASP A 126 -8.76 -4.53 10.78
CA ASP A 126 -8.23 -5.79 11.31
C ASP A 126 -7.06 -6.28 10.46
N ALA A 127 -7.19 -6.13 9.14
CA ALA A 127 -6.18 -6.51 8.19
C ALA A 127 -6.02 -5.51 7.06
N GLY A 128 -4.87 -5.56 6.39
CA GLY A 128 -4.66 -4.77 5.18
C GLY A 128 -3.71 -5.42 4.18
N MET A 129 -3.55 -4.77 3.04
CA MET A 129 -2.50 -5.10 2.10
C MET A 129 -1.97 -3.86 1.39
N VAL A 130 -0.74 -3.99 0.89
CA VAL A 130 -0.04 -2.99 0.09
C VAL A 130 0.70 -3.73 -1.02
N VAL A 131 0.19 -3.66 -2.25
CA VAL A 131 0.67 -4.47 -3.39
C VAL A 131 1.09 -3.55 -4.51
N ARG A 132 2.37 -3.58 -4.90
CA ARG A 132 2.96 -2.68 -5.90
C ARG A 132 2.85 -1.18 -5.58
N VAL A 133 3.04 -0.81 -4.31
CA VAL A 133 2.93 0.60 -3.88
C VAL A 133 4.20 1.12 -3.25
N LEU A 134 4.94 0.29 -2.49
CA LEU A 134 6.10 0.77 -1.72
C LEU A 134 7.18 1.44 -2.59
N HIS A 135 7.31 1.04 -3.86
CA HIS A 135 8.27 1.66 -4.77
C HIS A 135 7.88 3.06 -5.24
N HIS A 136 6.69 3.56 -4.93
CA HIS A 136 6.28 4.94 -5.18
C HIS A 136 6.54 5.86 -3.99
N LEU A 137 6.98 5.30 -2.84
CA LEU A 137 7.22 6.06 -1.63
C LEU A 137 8.67 6.54 -1.59
N SER A 138 8.85 7.84 -1.80
CA SER A 138 10.09 8.58 -1.54
C SER A 138 10.59 8.43 -0.09
N ASP A 139 9.68 8.35 0.90
CA ASP A 139 9.97 8.01 2.30
C ASP A 139 9.19 6.77 2.75
N VAL A 140 9.71 5.60 2.41
CA VAL A 140 9.10 4.31 2.80
C VAL A 140 8.92 4.16 4.31
N ASN A 141 9.78 4.76 5.14
CA ASN A 141 9.70 4.64 6.59
C ASN A 141 8.49 5.40 7.13
N ARG A 142 8.26 6.62 6.66
CA ARG A 142 7.08 7.41 7.02
C ARG A 142 5.81 6.72 6.54
N GLY A 143 5.75 6.28 5.28
CA GLY A 143 4.59 5.59 4.74
C GLY A 143 4.27 4.27 5.48
N LEU A 144 5.30 3.48 5.81
CA LEU A 144 5.11 2.27 6.64
C LEU A 144 4.61 2.61 8.04
N THR A 145 5.04 3.72 8.63
CA THR A 145 4.58 4.16 9.96
C THR A 145 3.09 4.48 9.94
N GLU A 146 2.66 5.31 9.00
CA GLU A 146 1.27 5.72 8.83
C GLU A 146 0.36 4.52 8.55
N MET A 147 0.70 3.70 7.54
CA MET A 147 -0.11 2.52 7.23
C MET A 147 -0.14 1.53 8.41
N SER A 148 1.03 1.27 9.04
CA SER A 148 1.15 0.35 10.17
C SER A 148 0.19 0.74 11.29
N ARG A 149 0.14 2.01 11.71
CA ARG A 149 -0.69 2.40 12.87
C ARG A 149 -2.16 2.05 12.66
N THR A 150 -2.64 2.06 11.41
CA THR A 150 -4.04 1.84 11.07
C THR A 150 -4.46 0.36 11.05
N VAL A 151 -3.51 -0.59 11.02
CA VAL A 151 -3.79 -2.03 10.95
C VAL A 151 -3.58 -2.71 12.31
N GLY A 152 -4.62 -3.36 12.83
CA GLY A 152 -4.64 -3.98 14.16
C GLY A 152 -4.03 -5.38 14.26
N SER A 153 -4.11 -6.22 13.22
CA SER A 153 -3.73 -7.64 13.34
C SER A 153 -2.73 -8.13 12.29
N ARG A 154 -3.08 -8.10 11.01
CA ARG A 154 -2.29 -8.75 9.94
C ARG A 154 -2.29 -7.95 8.66
N TRP A 155 -1.17 -7.89 7.97
CA TRP A 155 -1.17 -7.34 6.61
C TRP A 155 -0.14 -7.99 5.71
N LEU A 156 -0.43 -7.88 4.41
CA LEU A 156 0.37 -8.42 3.32
C LEU A 156 1.07 -7.28 2.57
N LEU A 157 2.39 -7.34 2.47
CA LEU A 157 3.18 -6.33 1.78
C LEU A 157 3.90 -6.93 0.59
N ASP A 158 3.87 -6.27 -0.55
CA ASP A 158 4.76 -6.51 -1.69
C ASP A 158 5.97 -5.59 -1.60
N VAL A 159 7.15 -6.17 -1.36
CA VAL A 159 8.41 -5.44 -1.25
C VAL A 159 9.22 -5.61 -2.54
N PRO A 160 9.42 -4.54 -3.33
CA PRO A 160 10.31 -4.56 -4.48
C PRO A 160 11.76 -4.54 -4.00
N ILE A 161 12.51 -5.62 -4.23
CA ILE A 161 13.86 -5.78 -3.72
C ILE A 161 14.93 -5.48 -4.78
N LYS A 162 16.03 -4.85 -4.38
CA LYS A 162 17.20 -4.61 -5.27
C LYS A 162 18.17 -5.79 -5.36
N HIS A 163 18.24 -6.62 -4.32
CA HIS A 163 19.21 -7.71 -4.17
C HIS A 163 18.69 -9.05 -4.70
N HIS A 164 17.81 -9.02 -5.70
CA HIS A 164 17.37 -10.21 -6.41
C HIS A 164 18.45 -10.72 -7.38
N VAL A 165 18.32 -11.94 -7.92
CA VAL A 165 19.37 -12.56 -8.77
C VAL A 165 19.83 -11.67 -9.92
N LEU A 166 18.90 -11.12 -10.70
CA LEU A 166 19.26 -10.21 -11.81
C LEU A 166 19.81 -8.86 -11.32
N GLY A 167 19.33 -8.35 -10.19
CA GLY A 167 19.84 -7.12 -9.57
C GLY A 167 21.29 -7.28 -9.11
N LEU A 168 21.61 -8.39 -8.44
CA LEU A 168 22.97 -8.75 -8.04
C LEU A 168 23.90 -8.94 -9.25
N ALA A 169 23.43 -9.64 -10.30
CA ALA A 169 24.22 -9.84 -11.51
C ALA A 169 24.52 -8.51 -12.24
N ARG A 170 23.55 -7.60 -12.30
CA ARG A 170 23.75 -6.24 -12.86
C ARG A 170 24.73 -5.45 -12.01
N GLY A 171 24.54 -5.43 -10.68
CA GLY A 171 25.44 -4.75 -9.76
C GLY A 171 26.89 -5.27 -9.82
N LEU A 172 27.09 -6.57 -10.08
CA LEU A 172 28.42 -7.12 -10.29
C LEU A 172 29.07 -6.58 -11.57
N ARG A 173 28.30 -6.55 -12.67
CA ARG A 173 28.78 -6.04 -13.96
C ARG A 173 29.04 -4.53 -13.95
N SER A 174 28.28 -3.76 -13.18
CA SER A 174 28.42 -2.31 -13.08
C SER A 174 29.34 -1.82 -11.95
N GLY A 175 29.90 -2.72 -11.14
CA GLY A 175 30.71 -2.36 -9.97
C GLY A 175 29.90 -1.80 -8.78
N GLN A 176 28.58 -1.86 -8.82
CA GLN A 176 27.66 -1.30 -7.81
C GLN A 176 27.20 -2.34 -6.77
N LEU A 177 27.94 -3.43 -6.59
CA LEU A 177 27.53 -4.53 -5.70
C LEU A 177 27.33 -4.08 -4.24
N ARG A 178 28.12 -3.10 -3.79
CA ARG A 178 28.00 -2.49 -2.45
C ARG A 178 26.66 -1.79 -2.28
N GLU A 179 26.24 -1.02 -3.28
CA GLU A 179 24.97 -0.31 -3.29
C GLU A 179 23.80 -1.29 -3.34
N VAL A 180 23.84 -2.33 -4.19
CA VAL A 180 22.78 -3.35 -4.23
C VAL A 180 22.61 -4.09 -2.89
N ARG A 181 23.69 -4.22 -2.10
CA ARG A 181 23.69 -4.90 -0.80
C ARG A 181 23.42 -3.97 0.40
N SER A 182 23.62 -2.66 0.26
CA SER A 182 23.43 -1.68 1.34
C SER A 182 21.98 -1.62 1.80
N PRO A 183 21.68 -1.29 3.07
CA PRO A 183 20.32 -1.17 3.57
C PRO A 183 19.50 -0.07 2.87
N ASP A 184 20.16 0.97 2.35
CA ASP A 184 19.54 2.17 1.79
C ASP A 184 18.68 1.86 0.56
N PRO A 185 17.52 2.52 0.37
CA PRO A 185 16.77 2.40 -0.88
C PRO A 185 17.61 2.85 -2.10
N VAL A 186 17.39 2.23 -3.26
CA VAL A 186 17.97 2.69 -4.53
C VAL A 186 16.86 3.22 -5.41
N ALA A 187 16.97 4.48 -5.82
CA ALA A 187 16.09 5.09 -6.79
C ALA A 187 16.42 4.58 -8.20
N MET A 188 15.38 4.39 -9.00
CA MET A 188 15.41 3.87 -10.35
C MET A 188 14.41 4.65 -11.20
N GLY A 189 14.55 4.55 -12.52
CA GLY A 189 13.66 5.27 -13.46
C GLY A 189 14.18 6.65 -13.80
N VAL A 190 13.91 7.09 -15.03
CA VAL A 190 14.36 8.38 -15.59
C VAL A 190 13.17 9.35 -15.67
N GLU A 191 12.02 8.86 -16.13
CA GLU A 191 10.78 9.65 -16.26
C GLU A 191 9.90 9.56 -15.01
N GLU A 192 9.78 8.36 -14.42
CA GLU A 192 9.09 8.12 -13.15
C GLU A 192 10.06 7.48 -12.17
N GLN A 193 10.36 8.20 -11.09
CA GLN A 193 11.26 7.70 -10.05
C GLN A 193 10.55 6.64 -9.21
N PHE A 194 11.20 5.49 -9.02
CA PHE A 194 10.73 4.43 -8.14
C PHE A 194 11.87 3.83 -7.31
N TRP A 195 11.55 3.30 -6.14
CA TRP A 195 12.55 2.80 -5.20
C TRP A 195 12.53 1.28 -5.05
N ASN A 196 13.72 0.68 -5.02
CA ASN A 196 13.93 -0.73 -4.68
C ASN A 196 14.67 -0.84 -3.33
N PHE A 197 14.30 -1.84 -2.53
CA PHE A 197 14.69 -1.92 -1.12
C PHE A 197 15.58 -3.13 -0.80
N ARG A 198 16.29 -3.07 0.33
CA ARG A 198 16.70 -4.29 1.03
C ARG A 198 15.53 -4.83 1.83
N LEU A 199 15.25 -6.11 1.63
CA LEU A 199 14.20 -6.82 2.35
C LEU A 199 14.48 -6.86 3.85
N GLY A 200 15.76 -6.98 4.22
CA GLY A 200 16.19 -6.90 5.62
C GLY A 200 15.77 -5.58 6.27
N ALA A 201 16.10 -4.45 5.64
CA ALA A 201 15.78 -3.11 6.16
C ALA A 201 14.26 -2.89 6.30
N VAL A 202 13.46 -3.28 5.31
CA VAL A 202 11.99 -3.17 5.40
C VAL A 202 11.43 -4.05 6.51
N ARG A 203 11.95 -5.27 6.68
CA ARG A 203 11.51 -6.20 7.73
C ARG A 203 11.93 -5.75 9.13
N GLU A 204 13.11 -5.15 9.26
CA GLU A 204 13.60 -4.53 10.49
C GLU A 204 12.71 -3.35 10.87
N ARG A 205 12.42 -2.45 9.92
CA ARG A 205 11.48 -1.35 10.14
C ARG A 205 10.09 -1.83 10.59
N LEU A 206 9.58 -2.90 9.98
CA LEU A 206 8.34 -3.53 10.42
C LEU A 206 8.46 -4.10 11.84
N GLY A 207 9.61 -4.68 12.19
CA GLY A 207 9.93 -5.11 13.56
C GLY A 207 9.83 -3.97 14.57
N ASP A 208 10.46 -2.82 14.29
CA ASP A 208 10.41 -1.61 15.13
C ASP A 208 8.98 -1.09 15.31
N LEU A 209 8.13 -1.26 14.29
CA LEU A 209 6.72 -0.88 14.31
C LEU A 209 5.81 -1.94 14.98
N GLY A 210 6.39 -2.98 15.59
CA GLY A 210 5.66 -4.00 16.33
C GLY A 210 5.12 -5.13 15.45
N TRP A 211 5.82 -5.52 14.39
CA TRP A 211 5.42 -6.63 13.52
C TRP A 211 6.42 -7.80 13.45
N ARG A 212 5.90 -9.02 13.63
CA ARG A 212 6.59 -10.25 13.26
C ARG A 212 6.38 -10.54 11.78
N THR A 213 7.47 -10.62 11.01
CA THR A 213 7.42 -10.82 9.56
C THR A 213 7.79 -12.25 9.14
N SER A 214 7.09 -12.78 8.14
CA SER A 214 7.40 -14.05 7.49
C SER A 214 7.35 -13.90 5.97
N LEU A 215 8.22 -14.64 5.26
CA LEU A 215 8.27 -14.59 3.81
C LEU A 215 7.13 -15.43 3.19
N GLY A 216 6.31 -14.77 2.38
CA GLY A 216 5.14 -15.34 1.73
C GLY A 216 5.45 -15.96 0.37
N ALA A 217 6.06 -15.20 -0.53
CA ALA A 217 6.42 -15.63 -1.88
C ALA A 217 7.43 -14.71 -2.57
N SER A 218 8.16 -15.24 -3.54
CA SER A 218 8.94 -14.48 -4.53
C SER A 218 8.18 -14.44 -5.86
N VAL A 219 7.93 -13.27 -6.43
CA VAL A 219 6.99 -13.11 -7.56
C VAL A 219 7.63 -12.34 -8.70
N ASN A 220 7.10 -12.55 -9.90
CA ASN A 220 7.62 -12.00 -11.15
C ASN A 220 9.07 -12.47 -11.40
N ASN A 221 9.36 -13.75 -11.08
CA ASN A 221 10.70 -14.32 -11.11
C ASN A 221 11.28 -14.39 -12.52
N PHE A 222 10.40 -14.46 -13.53
CA PHE A 222 10.72 -14.49 -14.95
C PHE A 222 10.08 -13.29 -15.67
N ARG A 223 10.06 -12.12 -15.03
CA ARG A 223 9.47 -10.89 -15.62
C ARG A 223 9.99 -10.67 -17.05
N GLN A 224 9.08 -10.32 -17.97
CA GLN A 224 9.38 -10.02 -19.37
C GLN A 224 10.00 -11.18 -20.17
N TRP A 225 9.93 -12.43 -19.70
CA TRP A 225 10.45 -13.59 -20.44
C TRP A 225 9.83 -13.70 -21.85
N GLU A 226 8.59 -13.27 -22.02
CA GLU A 226 7.86 -13.28 -23.29
C GLU A 226 8.52 -12.39 -24.36
N LYS A 227 9.34 -11.41 -23.96
CA LYS A 227 10.13 -10.57 -24.87
C LYS A 227 11.39 -11.26 -25.37
N VAL A 228 11.91 -12.25 -24.63
CA VAL A 228 13.17 -12.94 -24.94
C VAL A 228 12.96 -14.01 -26.01
N ALA A 229 11.77 -14.64 -26.07
CA ALA A 229 11.50 -15.74 -27.00
C ALA A 229 10.08 -15.68 -27.63
N PRO A 230 9.73 -14.59 -28.34
CA PRO A 230 8.35 -14.30 -28.76
C PRO A 230 7.70 -15.42 -29.61
N ARG A 231 8.49 -16.10 -30.44
CA ARG A 231 8.03 -17.20 -31.31
C ARG A 231 7.79 -18.52 -30.56
N ALA A 232 8.37 -18.69 -29.37
CA ALA A 232 8.26 -19.90 -28.55
C ALA A 232 7.32 -19.73 -27.35
N ASN A 233 6.72 -18.55 -27.16
CA ASN A 233 5.92 -18.23 -25.97
C ASN A 233 4.80 -19.24 -25.70
N ARG A 234 4.07 -19.70 -26.72
CA ARG A 234 2.97 -20.65 -26.51
C ARG A 234 3.44 -22.00 -25.95
N LEU A 235 4.58 -22.50 -26.41
CA LEU A 235 5.15 -23.78 -25.98
C LEU A 235 5.89 -23.65 -24.64
N ALA A 236 6.58 -22.53 -24.40
CA ALA A 236 7.33 -22.29 -23.18
C ALA A 236 6.45 -21.86 -21.98
N ARG A 237 5.24 -21.33 -22.24
CA ARG A 237 4.31 -20.84 -21.20
C ARG A 237 4.07 -21.83 -20.06
N PRO A 238 3.66 -23.10 -20.29
CA PRO A 238 3.43 -24.06 -19.21
C PRO A 238 4.68 -24.29 -18.35
N PHE A 239 5.85 -24.36 -19.00
CA PHE A 239 7.13 -24.55 -18.33
C PHE A 239 7.51 -23.36 -17.46
N VAL A 240 7.44 -22.13 -18.01
CA VAL A 240 7.77 -20.90 -17.26
C VAL A 240 6.79 -20.69 -16.09
N HIS A 241 5.51 -20.98 -16.29
CA HIS A 241 4.52 -20.94 -15.20
C HIS A 241 4.84 -21.99 -14.13
N GLY A 242 5.25 -23.20 -14.52
CA GLY A 242 5.73 -24.23 -13.60
C GLY A 242 6.95 -23.77 -12.78
N MET A 243 7.95 -23.19 -13.44
CA MET A 243 9.11 -22.62 -12.77
C MET A 243 8.74 -21.47 -11.83
N GLU A 244 7.80 -20.61 -12.22
CA GLU A 244 7.28 -19.53 -11.38
C GLU A 244 6.64 -20.09 -10.10
N VAL A 245 5.88 -21.19 -10.17
CA VAL A 245 5.32 -21.85 -8.97
C VAL A 245 6.41 -22.29 -8.01
N VAL A 246 7.47 -22.90 -8.52
CA VAL A 246 8.61 -23.35 -7.71
C VAL A 246 9.33 -22.15 -7.09
N ALA A 247 9.65 -21.14 -7.92
CA ALA A 247 10.34 -19.93 -7.49
C ALA A 247 9.53 -19.12 -6.46
N GLN A 248 8.19 -19.11 -6.53
CA GLN A 248 7.33 -18.54 -5.50
C GLN A 248 7.50 -19.15 -4.12
N THR A 249 7.96 -20.39 -4.03
CA THR A 249 8.18 -21.07 -2.75
C THR A 249 9.63 -21.01 -2.31
N TRP A 250 10.56 -21.30 -3.22
CA TRP A 250 11.99 -21.47 -2.91
C TRP A 250 12.82 -20.19 -3.09
N GLY A 251 12.32 -19.25 -3.91
CA GLY A 251 12.98 -17.97 -4.18
C GLY A 251 12.73 -16.88 -3.14
N LYS A 252 12.00 -17.20 -2.06
CA LYS A 252 11.61 -16.25 -1.01
C LYS A 252 12.83 -15.56 -0.43
N GLY A 253 12.84 -14.24 -0.53
CA GLY A 253 13.84 -13.36 0.03
C GLY A 253 15.02 -13.02 -0.87
N TRP A 254 15.12 -13.58 -2.07
CA TRP A 254 16.32 -13.40 -2.89
C TRP A 254 16.19 -13.63 -4.40
N TRP A 255 15.19 -14.37 -4.90
CA TRP A 255 15.19 -14.74 -6.32
C TRP A 255 14.63 -13.65 -7.23
N GLY A 256 13.35 -13.35 -7.06
CA GLY A 256 12.58 -12.43 -7.88
C GLY A 256 12.55 -11.02 -7.31
N PRO A 257 12.17 -10.03 -8.14
CA PRO A 257 12.17 -8.63 -7.76
C PRO A 257 11.05 -8.28 -6.77
N SER A 258 9.95 -9.03 -6.71
CA SER A 258 8.83 -8.78 -5.80
C SER A 258 8.80 -9.84 -4.69
N GLN A 259 8.88 -9.41 -3.44
CA GLN A 259 8.87 -10.28 -2.27
C GLN A 259 7.65 -9.99 -1.41
N PHE A 260 6.72 -10.94 -1.37
CA PHE A 260 5.55 -10.85 -0.51
C PHE A 260 5.93 -11.21 0.92
N VAL A 261 5.62 -10.31 1.85
CA VAL A 261 5.82 -10.45 3.29
C VAL A 261 4.46 -10.49 3.98
N VAL A 262 4.24 -11.50 4.83
CA VAL A 262 3.09 -11.54 5.73
C VAL A 262 3.58 -11.06 7.10
N ALA A 263 2.99 -9.98 7.58
CA ALA A 263 3.28 -9.40 8.88
C ALA A 263 2.12 -9.63 9.86
N ARG A 264 2.45 -10.01 11.09
CA ARG A 264 1.51 -10.18 12.22
C ARG A 264 1.94 -9.26 13.36
N ARG A 265 1.02 -8.48 13.91
CA ARG A 265 1.34 -7.58 15.02
C ARG A 265 1.73 -8.40 16.26
N HIS A 266 2.74 -7.94 17.03
CA HIS A 266 3.17 -8.58 18.28
C HIS A 266 2.00 -8.71 19.25
N ASP A 267 1.31 -7.59 19.48
CA ASP A 267 0.12 -7.50 20.31
C ASP A 267 -1.05 -7.04 19.42
N PRO A 268 -1.94 -7.95 18.99
CA PRO A 268 -3.08 -7.59 18.17
C PRO A 268 -3.96 -6.59 18.91
N ALA A 269 -4.15 -5.42 18.31
CA ALA A 269 -5.04 -4.41 18.85
C ALA A 269 -6.44 -4.66 18.33
N GLN A 270 -7.41 -4.71 19.24
CA GLN A 270 -8.81 -4.61 18.85
C GLN A 270 -9.09 -3.18 18.44
N PRO A 271 -9.84 -2.96 17.35
CA PRO A 271 -10.22 -1.62 16.98
C PRO A 271 -11.06 -0.97 18.10
N ALA A 272 -10.56 0.12 18.68
CA ALA A 272 -11.31 0.87 19.68
C ALA A 272 -12.39 1.72 18.98
N TYR A 273 -13.59 1.16 18.82
CA TYR A 273 -14.75 1.90 18.27
C TYR A 273 -15.66 2.49 19.36
N ASP A 274 -15.23 2.44 20.63
CA ASP A 274 -16.10 2.60 21.79
C ASP A 274 -16.57 4.03 22.10
N ARG A 275 -16.39 4.99 21.19
CA ARG A 275 -17.00 6.31 21.32
C ARG A 275 -17.46 6.82 19.95
N PRO A 276 -18.77 7.04 19.72
CA PRO A 276 -19.20 7.94 18.65
C PRO A 276 -18.63 9.32 18.99
N GLY A 277 -17.60 9.71 18.26
CA GLY A 277 -16.92 10.97 18.44
C GLY A 277 -17.15 11.82 17.21
N GLY A 278 -18.15 12.70 17.28
CA GLY A 278 -18.70 13.48 16.17
C GLY A 278 -20.20 13.19 16.03
N HIS A 279 -21.00 14.17 15.61
CA HIS A 279 -22.42 13.94 15.37
C HIS A 279 -22.59 12.95 14.20
N THR A 280 -22.78 11.66 14.51
CA THR A 280 -23.11 10.61 13.54
C THR A 280 -24.58 10.21 13.60
N ALA A 281 -25.42 11.00 14.27
CA ALA A 281 -26.77 10.60 14.69
C ALA A 281 -27.70 10.21 13.53
N ASP A 282 -27.42 10.70 12.32
CA ASP A 282 -28.32 10.54 11.16
C ASP A 282 -27.63 9.97 9.90
N LEU A 283 -26.46 9.32 10.04
CA LEU A 283 -25.79 8.70 8.90
C LEU A 283 -26.40 7.33 8.55
N PRO A 284 -26.56 7.00 7.26
CA PRO A 284 -26.90 5.65 6.83
C PRO A 284 -25.92 4.62 7.43
N PRO A 285 -26.38 3.42 7.80
CA PRO A 285 -25.51 2.35 8.34
C PRO A 285 -24.30 2.07 7.45
N GLU A 286 -24.50 2.13 6.14
CA GLU A 286 -23.49 2.00 5.08
C GLU A 286 -22.29 2.93 5.35
N LEU A 287 -22.54 4.21 5.68
CA LEU A 287 -21.52 5.24 5.83
C LEU A 287 -21.01 5.36 7.27
N ALA A 288 -21.85 5.05 8.26
CA ALA A 288 -21.51 5.14 9.67
C ALA A 288 -20.30 4.26 10.04
N GLY A 289 -20.15 3.11 9.37
CA GLY A 289 -18.96 2.26 9.50
C GLY A 289 -17.66 2.98 9.12
N LEU A 290 -17.63 3.62 7.95
CA LEU A 290 -16.48 4.40 7.50
C LEU A 290 -16.23 5.62 8.40
N ALA A 291 -17.27 6.39 8.71
CA ALA A 291 -17.16 7.61 9.53
C ALA A 291 -16.53 7.34 10.91
N ARG A 292 -16.86 6.20 11.53
CA ARG A 292 -16.25 5.76 12.80
C ARG A 292 -14.78 5.37 12.70
N ARG A 293 -14.17 5.34 11.51
CA ARG A 293 -12.75 5.00 11.32
C ARG A 293 -11.92 6.19 10.89
N VAL A 294 -12.56 7.17 10.27
CA VAL A 294 -11.88 8.30 9.68
C VAL A 294 -11.63 9.41 10.71
N VAL A 295 -10.49 10.09 10.58
CA VAL A 295 -10.07 11.28 11.33
C VAL A 295 -9.55 12.32 10.36
N CYS A 296 -9.48 13.58 10.79
CA CYS A 296 -8.86 14.65 10.01
C CYS A 296 -7.37 14.33 9.77
N PRO A 297 -6.90 14.21 8.52
CA PRO A 297 -5.50 13.92 8.20
C PRO A 297 -4.53 15.06 8.57
N VAL A 298 -5.03 16.26 8.91
CA VAL A 298 -4.19 17.41 9.30
C VAL A 298 -3.90 17.42 10.79
N CYS A 299 -4.93 17.19 11.63
CA CYS A 299 -4.82 17.35 13.08
C CYS A 299 -5.25 16.13 13.90
N MET A 300 -5.51 15.00 13.22
CA MET A 300 -5.88 13.71 13.81
C MET A 300 -7.12 13.77 14.71
N THR A 301 -7.95 14.80 14.52
CA THR A 301 -9.16 15.04 15.31
C THR A 301 -10.40 14.50 14.57
N ARG A 302 -11.51 14.39 15.29
CA ARG A 302 -12.79 13.90 14.79
C ARG A 302 -13.37 14.81 13.72
N LEU A 303 -14.27 14.25 12.92
CA LEU A 303 -15.02 14.96 11.89
C LEU A 303 -16.52 14.91 12.23
N ASN A 304 -17.24 15.99 11.96
CA ASN A 304 -18.69 16.02 11.84
C ASN A 304 -19.07 15.64 10.41
N TRP A 305 -20.00 14.72 10.25
CA TRP A 305 -20.31 14.11 8.95
C TRP A 305 -21.71 14.47 8.48
N THR A 306 -21.84 14.61 7.17
CA THR A 306 -23.10 14.57 6.43
C THR A 306 -23.01 13.47 5.37
N LEU A 307 -23.97 13.39 4.45
CA LEU A 307 -23.91 12.46 3.31
C LEU A 307 -22.81 12.81 2.30
N ASP A 308 -22.43 14.09 2.23
CA ASP A 308 -21.57 14.64 1.17
C ASP A 308 -20.32 15.36 1.70
N THR A 309 -20.29 15.68 3.00
CA THR A 309 -19.18 16.41 3.63
C THR A 309 -18.75 15.80 4.96
N ALA A 310 -17.47 15.97 5.29
CA ALA A 310 -16.91 15.67 6.60
C ALA A 310 -16.04 16.84 7.06
N THR A 311 -16.47 17.56 8.10
CA THR A 311 -15.81 18.78 8.59
C THR A 311 -15.10 18.53 9.90
N CYS A 312 -13.82 18.88 9.98
CA CYS A 312 -13.02 18.72 11.18
C CYS A 312 -13.50 19.65 12.30
N ILE A 313 -13.70 19.10 13.50
CA ILE A 313 -14.18 19.88 14.66
C ILE A 313 -13.09 20.76 15.32
N ARG A 314 -11.87 20.74 14.80
CA ARG A 314 -10.72 21.48 15.37
C ARG A 314 -10.13 22.48 14.39
N CYS A 315 -9.84 22.06 13.16
CA CYS A 315 -9.21 22.93 12.16
C CYS A 315 -10.18 23.40 11.08
N ASP A 316 -11.48 23.11 11.24
CA ASP A 316 -12.58 23.49 10.34
C ASP A 316 -12.42 23.05 8.88
N HIS A 317 -11.44 22.21 8.61
CA HIS A 317 -11.20 21.66 7.29
C HIS A 317 -12.36 20.79 6.84
N THR A 318 -12.90 21.04 5.66
CA THR A 318 -14.03 20.30 5.10
C THR A 318 -13.58 19.43 3.94
N TYR A 319 -13.88 18.14 4.06
CA TYR A 319 -13.61 17.10 3.07
C TYR A 319 -14.91 16.75 2.36
N HIS A 320 -14.81 16.39 1.07
CA HIS A 320 -15.97 16.24 0.20
C HIS A 320 -16.06 14.83 -0.38
N ARG A 321 -17.30 14.38 -0.61
CA ARG A 321 -17.59 13.19 -1.39
C ARG A 321 -17.68 13.53 -2.88
N HIS A 322 -16.99 12.77 -3.71
CA HIS A 322 -17.00 12.89 -5.17
C HIS A 322 -17.54 11.60 -5.78
N GLY A 323 -18.87 11.54 -5.95
CA GLY A 323 -19.56 10.34 -6.44
C GLY A 323 -19.32 9.13 -5.53
N ALA A 324 -18.52 8.18 -6.01
CA ALA A 324 -18.26 6.93 -5.32
C ALA A 324 -17.19 7.01 -4.20
N PHE A 325 -16.35 8.06 -4.16
CA PHE A 325 -15.24 8.15 -3.21
C PHE A 325 -15.27 9.41 -2.34
N TRP A 326 -14.62 9.33 -1.18
CA TRP A 326 -14.39 10.47 -0.28
C TRP A 326 -12.99 11.03 -0.47
N ASP A 327 -12.85 12.34 -0.58
CA ASP A 327 -11.57 13.00 -0.75
C ASP A 327 -11.06 13.60 0.56
N PHE A 328 -9.99 13.02 1.08
CA PHE A 328 -9.30 13.46 2.29
C PHE A 328 -7.90 14.03 2.01
N VAL A 329 -7.54 14.29 0.75
CA VAL A 329 -6.31 15.02 0.45
C VAL A 329 -6.52 16.48 0.88
N PRO A 330 -5.75 17.01 1.83
CA PRO A 330 -5.86 18.42 2.20
C PRO A 330 -5.53 19.29 0.98
N PRO A 331 -6.28 20.37 0.70
CA PRO A 331 -5.88 21.37 -0.28
C PRO A 331 -4.53 21.97 0.14
N LEU A 332 -3.72 22.25 -0.88
CA LEU A 332 -2.36 22.76 -0.76
C LEU A 332 -2.31 24.12 -0.07
#